data_AF-K1J6I9-F1
#
_entry.id   AF-K1J6I9-F1
#
_cell.length_a   1.000
_cell.length_b   1.000
_cell.length_c   1.000
_cell.angle_alpha   90.00
_cell.angle_beta   90.00
_cell.angle_gamma   90.00
#
_symmetry.space_group_name_H-M   'P 1'
#
loop_
_entity.id
_entity.type
_entity.pdbx_description
1 polymer ?
#
loop_
_entity_poly.entity_id
_entity_poly.type
_entity_poly.pdbx_seq_one_letter_code
_entity_poly.pdbx_strand_id
1 'polypeptide(L)'
;MSRQSQQDEHWLGGYRRLAAVILLLIIVATLARSYLVHREEALAVSLTLLGEQFAERAQRLHGLWLEQRRPAVLHVEGVAWQFDARGWPLGSGDPLTPSEHCRWLWDRLIGATASTQPPVQALASQDGTGCEFGLEPNWLIYHFSDGRVLEKP
;
A
#
# COMPACT_ATOMS: atom_id res chain seq x y z
N MET A 1 -14.09 -4.16 -70.39
CA MET A 1 -13.75 -3.55 -69.09
C MET A 1 -14.32 -4.43 -68.00
N SER A 2 -13.44 -5.08 -67.23
CA SER A 2 -13.70 -6.32 -66.49
C SER A 2 -14.31 -6.09 -65.11
N ARG A 3 -15.27 -6.98 -64.76
CA ARG A 3 -15.92 -7.16 -63.44
C ARG A 3 -14.94 -7.30 -62.26
N GLN A 4 -13.64 -7.53 -62.50
CA GLN A 4 -12.60 -7.61 -61.48
C GLN A 4 -12.34 -6.29 -60.75
N SER A 5 -12.43 -5.15 -61.45
CA SER A 5 -12.11 -3.84 -60.86
C SER A 5 -13.04 -3.42 -59.72
N GLN A 6 -14.31 -3.85 -59.74
CA GLN A 6 -15.28 -3.56 -58.67
C GLN A 6 -15.11 -4.46 -57.43
N GLN A 7 -14.55 -5.67 -57.59
CA GLN A 7 -14.27 -6.57 -56.47
C GLN A 7 -13.02 -6.13 -55.70
N ASP A 8 -11.99 -5.63 -56.39
CA ASP A 8 -10.76 -5.15 -55.77
C ASP A 8 -11.00 -3.90 -54.88
N GLU A 9 -11.91 -3.01 -55.27
CA GLU A 9 -12.18 -1.76 -54.56
C GLU A 9 -12.90 -1.99 -53.21
N HIS A 10 -13.82 -2.96 -53.16
CA HIS A 10 -14.42 -3.43 -51.90
C HIS A 10 -13.43 -4.18 -51.02
N TRP A 11 -12.46 -4.90 -51.62
CA TRP A 11 -11.48 -5.65 -50.85
C TRP A 11 -10.44 -4.73 -50.19
N LEU A 12 -9.95 -3.72 -50.91
CA LEU A 12 -9.01 -2.72 -50.41
C LEU A 12 -9.62 -1.87 -49.27
N GLY A 13 -10.88 -1.48 -49.38
CA GLY A 13 -11.60 -0.74 -48.34
C GLY A 13 -11.86 -1.58 -47.08
N GLY A 14 -12.23 -2.85 -47.25
CA GLY A 14 -12.39 -3.80 -46.14
C GLY A 14 -11.07 -4.09 -45.43
N TYR A 15 -10.00 -4.31 -46.19
CA TYR A 15 -8.66 -4.58 -45.67
C TYR A 15 -8.12 -3.39 -44.86
N ARG A 16 -8.32 -2.16 -45.34
CA ARG A 16 -7.90 -0.95 -44.62
C ARG A 16 -8.65 -0.76 -43.30
N ARG A 17 -9.95 -1.07 -43.25
CA ARG A 17 -10.74 -1.06 -42.00
C ARG A 17 -10.29 -2.16 -41.04
N LEU A 18 -10.01 -3.35 -41.56
CA LEU A 18 -9.54 -4.47 -40.75
C LEU A 18 -8.16 -4.19 -40.16
N ALA A 19 -7.26 -3.61 -40.95
CA ALA A 19 -5.95 -3.13 -40.50
C ALA A 19 -6.08 -2.04 -39.43
N ALA A 20 -7.00 -1.08 -39.60
CA ALA A 20 -7.24 -0.04 -38.60
C ALA A 20 -7.79 -0.60 -37.27
N VAL A 21 -8.71 -1.58 -37.32
CA VAL A 21 -9.23 -2.26 -36.13
C VAL A 21 -8.13 -3.05 -35.42
N ILE A 22 -7.30 -3.78 -36.16
CA ILE A 22 -6.16 -4.51 -35.59
C ILE A 22 -5.19 -3.54 -34.93
N LEU A 23 -4.87 -2.42 -35.60
CA LEU A 23 -3.97 -1.40 -35.06
C LEU A 23 -4.53 -0.79 -33.78
N LEU A 24 -5.84 -0.52 -33.73
CA LEU A 24 -6.52 0.01 -32.54
C LEU A 24 -6.52 -1.01 -31.40
N LEU A 25 -6.75 -2.29 -31.69
CA LEU A 25 -6.64 -3.37 -30.69
C LEU A 25 -5.22 -3.50 -30.15
N ILE A 26 -4.20 -3.36 -30.99
CA ILE A 26 -2.79 -3.38 -30.56
C ILE A 26 -2.52 -2.19 -29.63
N ILE A 27 -2.95 -0.98 -29.99
CA ILE A 27 -2.77 0.21 -29.14
C ILE A 27 -3.46 0.02 -27.78
N VAL A 28 -4.72 -0.41 -27.77
CA VAL A 28 -5.47 -0.65 -26.52
C VAL A 28 -4.82 -1.74 -25.68
N ALA A 29 -4.39 -2.85 -26.29
CA ALA A 29 -3.72 -3.93 -25.57
C ALA A 29 -2.37 -3.49 -24.97
N THR A 30 -1.63 -2.64 -25.68
CA THR A 30 -0.35 -2.09 -25.21
C THR A 30 -0.57 -1.12 -24.05
N LEU A 31 -1.56 -0.22 -24.16
CA LEU A 31 -1.95 0.66 -23.06
C LEU A 31 -2.46 -0.12 -21.85
N ALA A 32 -3.29 -1.14 -22.05
CA ALA A 32 -3.82 -1.96 -20.96
C ALA A 32 -2.69 -2.68 -20.22
N ARG A 33 -1.71 -3.26 -20.93
CA ARG A 33 -0.54 -3.87 -20.32
C ARG A 33 0.32 -2.86 -19.57
N SER A 34 0.63 -1.73 -20.19
CA SER A 34 1.40 -0.66 -19.55
C SER A 34 0.70 -0.14 -18.30
N TYR A 35 -0.62 0.06 -18.35
CA TYR A 35 -1.41 0.50 -17.21
C TYR A 35 -1.41 -0.52 -16.06
N LEU A 36 -1.53 -1.81 -16.36
CA LEU A 36 -1.47 -2.86 -15.34
C LEU A 36 -0.09 -2.91 -14.66
N VAL A 37 0.99 -2.84 -15.43
CA VAL A 37 2.37 -2.85 -14.89
C VAL A 37 2.66 -1.60 -14.07
N HIS A 38 2.32 -0.41 -14.57
CA HIS A 38 2.55 0.85 -13.84
C HIS A 38 1.70 0.95 -12.57
N ARG A 39 0.53 0.30 -12.52
CA ARG A 39 -0.30 0.26 -11.32
C ARG A 39 0.38 -0.51 -10.18
N GLU A 40 1.05 -1.61 -10.48
CA GLU A 40 1.76 -2.41 -9.47
C GLU A 40 2.99 -1.65 -8.92
N GLU A 41 3.76 -1.02 -9.80
CA GLU A 41 4.91 -0.19 -9.40
C GLU A 41 4.50 1.03 -8.57
N ALA A 42 3.43 1.72 -8.96
CA ALA A 42 2.90 2.86 -8.21
C ALA A 42 2.40 2.47 -6.82
N LEU A 43 1.79 1.27 -6.69
CA LEU A 43 1.35 0.76 -5.40
C LEU A 43 2.54 0.45 -4.50
N ALA A 44 3.59 -0.22 -5.00
CA ALA A 44 4.79 -0.52 -4.23
C ALA A 44 5.48 0.76 -3.70
N VAL A 45 5.68 1.75 -4.57
CA VAL A 45 6.31 3.04 -4.20
C VAL A 45 5.46 3.81 -3.19
N SER A 46 4.13 3.78 -3.31
CA SER A 46 3.28 4.43 -2.31
C SER A 46 3.36 3.76 -0.94
N LEU A 47 3.55 2.43 -0.91
CA LEU A 47 3.56 1.65 0.31
C LEU A 47 4.88 1.84 1.08
N THR A 48 6.02 1.88 0.40
CA THR A 48 7.32 2.20 1.01
C THR A 48 7.34 3.59 1.62
N LEU A 49 6.82 4.59 0.90
CA LEU A 49 6.71 5.96 1.41
C LEU A 49 5.85 6.03 2.68
N LEU A 50 4.74 5.29 2.71
CA LEU A 50 3.91 5.20 3.92
C LEU A 50 4.65 4.50 5.06
N GLY A 51 5.44 3.46 4.76
CA GLY A 51 6.32 2.81 5.74
C GLY A 51 7.34 3.76 6.36
N GLU A 52 7.96 4.62 5.56
CA GLU A 52 8.89 5.65 6.03
C GLU A 52 8.19 6.70 6.90
N GLN A 53 7.02 7.18 6.48
CA GLN A 53 6.22 8.11 7.29
C GLN A 53 5.79 7.49 8.63
N PHE A 54 5.44 6.21 8.61
CA PHE A 54 5.12 5.45 9.82
C PHE A 54 6.33 5.43 10.74
N ALA A 55 7.51 5.07 10.22
CA ALA A 55 8.74 5.00 10.99
C ALA A 55 9.11 6.36 11.60
N GLU A 56 9.02 7.46 10.84
CA GLU A 56 9.31 8.80 11.35
C GLU A 56 8.36 9.19 12.50
N ARG A 57 7.05 8.93 12.33
CA ARG A 57 6.05 9.27 13.36
C ARG A 57 6.19 8.37 14.59
N ALA A 58 6.51 7.09 14.42
CA ALA A 58 6.81 6.17 15.52
C ALA A 58 8.07 6.60 16.29
N GLN A 59 9.13 7.03 15.59
CA GLN A 59 10.34 7.58 16.21
C GLN A 59 10.07 8.87 16.98
N ARG A 60 9.25 9.77 16.44
CA ARG A 60 8.82 10.99 17.14
C ARG A 60 8.07 10.65 18.44
N LEU A 61 7.17 9.67 18.37
CA LEU A 61 6.42 9.20 19.53
C LEU A 61 7.33 8.54 20.58
N HIS A 62 8.33 7.76 20.13
CA HIS A 62 9.39 7.23 21.00
C HIS A 62 10.17 8.35 21.71
N GLY A 63 10.49 9.44 21.00
CA GLY A 63 11.11 10.63 21.58
C GLY A 63 10.27 11.26 22.70
N LEU A 64 8.97 11.41 22.48
CA LEU A 64 8.04 11.92 23.50
C LEU A 64 7.94 10.98 24.71
N TRP A 65 7.96 9.67 24.48
CA TRP A 65 7.97 8.69 25.56
C TRP A 65 9.23 8.79 26.43
N LEU A 66 10.41 9.02 25.82
CA LEU A 66 11.65 9.27 26.55
C LEU A 66 11.57 10.56 27.38
N GLU A 67 11.00 11.63 26.82
CA GLU A 67 10.84 12.92 27.49
C GLU A 67 9.93 12.83 28.73
N GLN A 68 8.84 12.06 28.66
CA GLN A 68 7.90 11.86 29.77
C GLN A 68 8.35 10.84 30.83
N ARG A 69 9.66 10.50 30.86
CA ARG A 69 10.25 9.54 31.81
C ARG A 69 9.70 8.12 31.68
N ARG A 70 9.49 7.66 30.44
CA ARG A 70 9.16 6.26 30.15
C ARG A 70 7.89 5.76 30.84
N PRO A 71 6.74 6.44 30.65
CA PRO A 71 5.49 6.02 31.25
C PRO A 71 5.04 4.67 30.68
N ALA A 72 4.32 3.88 31.48
CA ALA A 72 3.73 2.62 31.02
C ALA A 72 2.62 2.87 29.97
N VAL A 73 1.91 3.99 30.09
CA VAL A 73 0.89 4.46 29.14
C VAL A 73 1.10 5.95 28.88
N LEU A 74 1.30 6.32 27.62
CA LEU A 74 1.45 7.72 27.21
C LEU A 74 0.11 8.24 26.72
N HIS A 75 -0.37 9.36 27.25
CA HIS A 75 -1.57 10.01 26.72
C HIS A 75 -1.16 11.12 25.76
N VAL A 76 -1.40 10.92 24.47
CA VAL A 76 -1.09 11.89 23.41
C VAL A 76 -2.37 12.15 22.62
N GLU A 77 -2.73 13.42 22.43
CA GLU A 77 -3.94 13.83 21.69
C GLU A 77 -5.24 13.17 22.22
N GLY A 78 -5.34 12.96 23.54
CA GLY A 78 -6.50 12.35 24.18
C GLY A 78 -6.60 10.83 23.98
N VAL A 79 -5.53 10.20 23.50
CA VAL A 79 -5.46 8.77 23.22
C VAL A 79 -4.43 8.09 24.12
N ALA A 80 -4.79 6.93 24.69
CA ALA A 80 -3.90 6.13 25.51
C ALA A 80 -3.05 5.19 24.63
N TRP A 81 -1.75 5.48 24.57
CA TRP A 81 -0.76 4.70 23.83
C TRP A 81 -0.05 3.71 24.76
N GLN A 82 0.01 2.45 24.33
CA GLN A 82 0.79 1.41 24.98
C GLN A 82 2.15 1.24 24.29
N PHE A 83 3.19 1.03 25.08
CA PHE A 83 4.56 0.84 24.61
C PHE A 83 5.18 -0.44 25.15
N ASP A 84 6.12 -0.99 24.38
CA ASP A 84 7.06 -2.00 24.86
C ASP A 84 8.01 -1.41 25.93
N ALA A 85 8.68 -2.26 26.70
CA ALA A 85 9.77 -1.92 27.61
C ALA A 85 10.90 -1.11 26.94
N ARG A 86 11.08 -1.24 25.62
CA ARG A 86 12.03 -0.45 24.83
C ARG A 86 11.48 0.89 24.33
N GLY A 87 10.19 1.17 24.57
CA GLY A 87 9.56 2.43 24.20
C GLY A 87 9.02 2.47 22.78
N TRP A 88 8.76 1.32 22.16
CA TRP A 88 8.13 1.24 20.84
C TRP A 88 6.62 1.08 20.97
N PRO A 89 5.81 1.81 20.17
CA PRO A 89 4.35 1.74 20.29
C PRO A 89 3.83 0.36 19.88
N LEU A 90 2.94 -0.19 20.72
CA LEU A 90 2.26 -1.47 20.52
C LEU A 90 0.82 -1.28 20.00
N GLY A 91 0.18 -0.15 20.32
CA GLY A 91 -1.19 0.17 19.93
C GLY A 91 -1.97 0.87 21.05
N SER A 92 -3.30 0.72 21.02
CA SER A 92 -4.18 1.24 22.09
C SER A 92 -3.93 0.51 23.42
N GLY A 93 -4.26 1.16 24.54
CA GLY A 93 -4.40 0.49 25.84
C GLY A 93 -5.72 -0.29 26.01
N ASP A 94 -6.64 -0.21 25.04
CA ASP A 94 -7.93 -0.89 25.06
C ASP A 94 -7.82 -2.40 24.76
N PRO A 95 -8.76 -3.24 25.23
CA PRO A 95 -8.78 -4.66 24.93
C PRO A 95 -9.24 -4.91 23.48
N LEU A 96 -8.31 -4.84 22.53
CA LEU A 96 -8.53 -5.14 21.11
C LEU A 96 -7.88 -6.47 20.74
N THR A 97 -8.29 -7.05 19.61
CA THR A 97 -7.55 -8.18 19.03
C THR A 97 -6.18 -7.70 18.52
N PRO A 98 -5.16 -8.58 18.39
CA PRO A 98 -3.84 -8.18 17.91
C PRO A 98 -3.85 -7.43 16.57
N SER A 99 -4.63 -7.91 15.60
CA SER A 99 -4.76 -7.23 14.30
C SER A 99 -5.49 -5.89 14.40
N GLU A 100 -6.44 -5.75 15.34
CA GLU A 100 -7.10 -4.47 15.60
C GLU A 100 -6.16 -3.45 16.25
N HIS A 101 -5.25 -3.87 17.14
CA HIS A 101 -4.18 -3.01 17.64
C HIS A 101 -3.30 -2.52 16.49
N CYS A 102 -2.91 -3.41 15.57
CA CYS A 102 -2.11 -3.03 14.40
C CYS A 102 -2.84 -2.04 13.48
N ARG A 103 -4.13 -2.30 13.19
CA ARG A 103 -4.95 -1.38 12.39
C ARG A 103 -5.09 -0.01 13.05
N TRP A 104 -5.40 0.00 14.34
CA TRP A 104 -5.47 1.22 15.12
C TRP A 104 -4.13 1.98 15.10
N LEU A 105 -3.02 1.26 15.24
CA LEU A 105 -1.67 1.82 15.25
C LEU A 105 -1.37 2.50 13.91
N TRP A 106 -1.68 1.82 12.80
CA TRP A 106 -1.56 2.37 11.46
C TRP A 106 -2.43 3.62 11.28
N ASP A 107 -3.71 3.55 11.64
CA ASP A 107 -4.65 4.65 11.48
C ASP A 107 -4.25 5.89 12.30
N ARG A 108 -3.67 5.70 13.49
CA ARG A 108 -3.21 6.79 14.35
C ARG A 108 -1.89 7.39 13.88
N LEU A 109 -0.95 6.55 13.45
CA LEU A 109 0.34 7.04 12.99
C LEU A 109 0.24 7.64 11.60
N ILE A 110 -0.42 6.99 10.64
CA ILE A 110 -0.51 7.46 9.25
C ILE A 110 -1.69 8.42 9.04
N GLY A 111 -2.80 8.18 9.73
CA GLY A 111 -4.06 8.89 9.55
C GLY A 111 -5.03 8.09 8.69
N ALA A 112 -6.31 8.07 9.07
CA ALA A 112 -7.36 7.32 8.36
C ALA A 112 -7.47 7.69 6.87
N THR A 113 -7.13 8.93 6.49
CA THR A 113 -7.21 9.45 5.11
C THR A 113 -5.96 9.23 4.27
N ALA A 114 -4.85 8.82 4.88
CA ALA A 114 -3.60 8.55 4.17
C ALA A 114 -3.46 7.07 3.74
N SER A 115 -4.49 6.25 4.01
CA SER A 115 -4.61 4.91 3.45
C SER A 115 -4.87 5.02 1.94
N THR A 116 -4.04 4.33 1.16
CA THR A 116 -4.14 4.25 -0.30
C THR A 116 -5.50 3.68 -0.74
N GLN A 117 -5.84 3.82 -2.03
CA GLN A 117 -6.94 3.07 -2.64
C GLN A 117 -6.36 1.96 -3.51
N PRO A 118 -6.53 0.67 -3.20
CA PRO A 118 -7.29 0.07 -2.08
C PRO A 118 -6.64 0.27 -0.69
N PRO A 119 -7.42 0.20 0.41
CA PRO A 119 -6.92 0.45 1.76
C PRO A 119 -5.87 -0.59 2.18
N VAL A 120 -4.80 -0.11 2.83
CA VAL A 120 -3.76 -0.96 3.42
C VAL A 120 -4.38 -1.87 4.48
N GLN A 121 -4.10 -3.17 4.38
CA GLN A 121 -4.47 -4.14 5.41
C GLN A 121 -3.44 -4.09 6.53
N ALA A 122 -3.91 -4.09 7.77
CA ALA A 122 -3.08 -4.11 8.97
C ALA A 122 -3.40 -5.36 9.78
N LEU A 123 -2.42 -6.27 9.88
CA LEU A 123 -2.55 -7.57 10.51
C LEU A 123 -1.48 -7.72 11.59
N ALA A 124 -1.75 -8.51 12.63
CA ALA A 124 -0.69 -8.92 13.52
C ALA A 124 0.22 -9.93 12.80
N SER A 125 1.54 -9.81 13.00
CA SER A 125 2.49 -10.80 12.54
C SER A 125 2.19 -12.16 13.17
N GLN A 126 2.37 -13.26 12.42
CA GLN A 126 2.11 -14.62 12.90
C GLN A 126 2.95 -14.99 14.13
N ASP A 127 4.15 -14.42 14.23
CA ASP A 127 5.05 -14.64 15.37
C ASP A 127 4.72 -13.75 16.58
N GLY A 128 3.75 -12.85 16.45
CA GLY A 128 3.35 -11.89 17.50
C GLY A 128 4.41 -10.82 17.80
N THR A 129 5.45 -10.73 16.98
CA THR A 129 6.59 -9.83 17.19
C THR A 129 6.38 -8.42 16.63
N GLY A 130 5.24 -8.18 15.96
CA GLY A 130 5.02 -6.96 15.22
C GLY A 130 3.68 -6.90 14.48
N CYS A 131 3.58 -5.92 13.60
CA CYS A 131 2.45 -5.71 12.70
C CYS A 131 2.88 -5.82 11.25
N GLU A 132 2.02 -6.41 10.42
CA GLU A 132 2.17 -6.47 8.98
C GLU A 132 1.20 -5.48 8.33
N PHE A 133 1.72 -4.59 7.48
CA PHE A 133 0.97 -3.54 6.80
C PHE A 133 1.16 -3.68 5.30
N GLY A 134 0.09 -3.94 4.55
CA GLY A 134 0.27 -4.14 3.13
C GLY A 134 -0.99 -4.50 2.36
N LEU A 135 -0.77 -4.76 1.08
CA LEU A 135 -1.72 -5.32 0.14
C LEU A 135 -0.97 -6.36 -0.66
N GLU A 136 -1.52 -7.57 -0.84
CA GLU A 136 -0.86 -8.58 -1.65
C GLU A 136 -0.47 -8.03 -3.03
N PRO A 137 0.80 -8.19 -3.47
CA PRO A 137 1.90 -8.95 -2.85
C PRO A 137 2.82 -8.14 -1.91
N ASN A 138 2.65 -6.83 -1.79
CA ASN A 138 3.56 -5.93 -1.10
C ASN A 138 3.18 -5.73 0.38
N TRP A 139 4.03 -6.21 1.28
CA TRP A 139 3.83 -6.09 2.73
C TRP A 139 5.03 -5.42 3.39
N LEU A 140 4.75 -4.65 4.44
CA LEU A 140 5.72 -4.12 5.38
C LEU A 140 5.55 -4.82 6.72
N ILE A 141 6.64 -5.03 7.43
CA ILE A 141 6.68 -5.58 8.77
C ILE A 141 7.24 -4.51 9.69
N TYR A 142 6.43 -4.10 10.65
CA TYR A 142 6.84 -3.27 11.77
C TYR A 142 7.17 -4.15 12.96
N HIS A 143 8.42 -4.12 13.41
CA HIS A 143 8.88 -4.88 14.57
C HIS A 143 8.74 -4.07 15.86
N PHE A 144 8.05 -4.62 16.86
CA PHE A 144 7.94 -4.00 18.18
C PHE A 144 9.29 -3.92 18.91
N SER A 145 10.28 -4.68 18.44
CA SER A 145 11.56 -4.80 19.12
C SER A 145 12.52 -3.65 18.94
N ASP A 146 12.53 -3.07 17.76
CA ASP A 146 13.49 -2.07 17.34
C ASP A 146 12.84 -0.92 16.57
N GLY A 147 11.50 -0.96 16.45
CA GLY A 147 10.72 0.07 15.79
C GLY A 147 10.96 0.15 14.29
N ARG A 148 11.64 -0.84 13.69
CA ARG A 148 11.96 -0.83 12.27
C ARG A 148 10.76 -1.26 11.45
N VAL A 149 10.64 -0.64 10.28
CA VAL A 149 9.69 -1.02 9.24
C VAL A 149 10.52 -1.58 8.09
N LEU A 150 10.29 -2.85 7.74
CA LEU A 150 11.01 -3.56 6.69
C LEU A 150 10.02 -4.09 5.66
N GLU A 151 10.41 -4.18 4.40
CA GLU A 151 9.62 -4.91 3.41
C GLU A 151 9.66 -6.41 3.70
N LYS A 152 8.50 -7.07 3.59
CA LYS A 152 8.39 -8.52 3.65
C LYS A 152 8.96 -9.10 2.35
N PRO A 153 9.92 -10.04 2.44
CA PRO A 153 10.53 -10.67 1.27
C PRO A 153 9.57 -11.59 0.51
#